data_AF-A0A822HGN3-F1
#
_entry.id   AF-A0A822HGN3-F1
#
_cell.length_a   1.000
_cell.length_b   1.000
_cell.length_c   1.000
_cell.angle_alpha   90.00
_cell.angle_beta   90.00
_cell.angle_gamma   90.00
#
_symmetry.space_group_name_H-M   'P 1'
#
loop_
_entity.id
_entity.type
_entity.pdbx_description
1 polymer ?
#
loop_
_entity_poly.entity_id
_entity_poly.type
_entity_poly.pdbx_seq_one_letter_code
_entity_poly.pdbx_strand_id
1 'polypeptide(L)' 'INGIHDLIQIGAKHFPIINLPPFDAYPATAVFNAPDILKKLTHDHNTNLANSIRTL' A
#
# COMPACT_ATOMS: atom_id res chain seq x y z
N ILE A 1 1.70 1.50 -9.19
CA ILE A 1 2.00 2.94 -9.39
C ILE A 1 1.49 3.45 -10.74
N ASN A 2 1.36 2.62 -11.78
CA ASN A 2 0.79 3.03 -13.08
C ASN A 2 -0.49 3.87 -12.97
N GLY A 3 -1.47 3.44 -12.15
CA GLY A 3 -2.68 4.23 -11.94
C GLY A 3 -2.47 5.63 -11.37
N ILE A 4 -1.41 5.89 -10.60
CA ILE A 4 -1.05 7.25 -10.15
C ILE A 4 -0.47 8.06 -11.31
N HIS A 5 0.44 7.48 -12.11
CA HIS A 5 0.98 8.15 -13.30
C HIS A 5 -0.12 8.51 -14.29
N ASP A 6 -1.07 7.62 -14.53
CA ASP A 6 -2.18 7.85 -15.45
C ASP A 6 -3.04 9.04 -14.99
N LEU A 7 -3.31 9.13 -13.68
CA LEU A 7 -4.03 10.26 -13.09
C LEU A 7 -3.26 11.58 -13.24
N ILE A 8 -1.94 11.57 -13.00
CA ILE A 8 -1.09 12.74 -13.22
C ILE A 8 -1.10 13.17 -14.69
N GLN A 9 -1.01 12.21 -15.62
CA GLN A 9 -0.98 12.45 -17.06
C GLN A 9 -2.27 13.11 -17.57
N ILE A 10 -3.43 12.75 -17.02
CA ILE A 10 -4.71 13.40 -17.36
C ILE A 10 -4.95 14.71 -16.57
N GLY A 11 -3.97 15.17 -15.80
CA GLY A 11 -3.98 16.47 -15.15
C GLY A 11 -4.49 16.49 -13.71
N ALA A 12 -4.64 15.34 -13.05
CA ALA A 12 -5.03 15.30 -11.64
C ALA A 12 -3.98 16.01 -10.77
N LYS A 13 -4.45 16.95 -9.93
CA LYS A 13 -3.59 17.73 -9.03
C LYS A 13 -3.61 17.23 -7.59
N HIS A 14 -4.70 16.57 -7.20
CA HIS A 14 -4.90 16.04 -5.87
C HIS A 14 -5.63 14.70 -5.97
N PHE A 15 -5.12 13.69 -5.28
CA PHE A 15 -5.79 12.40 -5.15
C PHE A 15 -5.38 11.76 -3.80
N PRO A 16 -6.34 11.18 -3.07
CA PRO A 16 -6.04 10.51 -1.82
C PRO A 16 -5.32 9.18 -2.12
N ILE A 17 -4.27 8.90 -1.34
CA ILE A 17 -3.58 7.61 -1.36
C ILE A 17 -3.82 6.97 -0.01
N ILE A 18 -4.39 5.77 -0.02
CA ILE A 18 -4.74 5.03 1.18
C ILE A 18 -3.68 3.95 1.38
N ASN A 19 -3.11 3.93 2.58
CA ASN A 19 -2.21 2.86 2.98
C ASN A 19 -2.95 1.52 3.01
N LEU A 20 -2.25 0.46 2.65
CA LEU A 20 -2.75 -0.89 2.83
C LEU A 20 -3.05 -1.13 4.33
N PRO A 21 -4.27 -1.57 4.67
CA PRO A 21 -4.59 -1.93 6.05
C PRO A 21 -3.74 -3.12 6.54
N PRO A 22 -3.51 -3.25 7.86
CA PRO A 22 -2.72 -4.34 8.43
C PRO A 22 -3.27 -5.70 8.01
N PHE A 23 -2.46 -6.53 7.36
CA PHE A 23 -2.92 -7.83 6.87
C PHE A 23 -3.31 -8.77 8.01
N ASP A 24 -2.66 -8.65 9.17
CA ASP A 24 -2.95 -9.41 10.38
C ASP A 24 -4.30 -9.04 11.03
N ALA A 25 -4.91 -7.92 10.65
CA ALA A 25 -6.23 -7.52 11.14
C ALA A 25 -7.39 -8.18 10.38
N TYR A 26 -7.14 -8.84 9.24
CA TYR A 26 -8.18 -9.49 8.47
C TYR A 26 -8.52 -10.88 9.03
N PRO A 27 -9.81 -11.21 9.25
CA PRO A 27 -10.19 -12.55 9.73
C PRO A 27 -9.72 -13.69 8.80
N ALA A 28 -9.65 -13.42 7.49
CA ALA A 28 -9.20 -14.38 6.49
C ALA A 28 -7.71 -14.77 6.64
N THR A 29 -6.90 -13.94 7.30
CA THR A 29 -5.48 -14.24 7.52
C THR A 29 -5.22 -14.94 8.85
N ALA A 30 -6.24 -15.13 9.70
CA ALA A 30 -6.11 -15.86 10.96
C ALA A 30 -5.67 -17.32 10.78
N VAL A 31 -5.93 -17.92 9.62
CA VAL A 31 -5.46 -19.27 9.26
C VAL A 31 -3.97 -19.32 8.95
N PHE A 32 -3.37 -18.17 8.59
CA PHE A 32 -1.94 -18.02 8.42
C PHE A 32 -1.36 -17.69 9.80
N ASN A 33 -0.93 -18.72 10.55
CA ASN A 33 -0.29 -18.59 11.87
C ASN A 33 1.11 -17.92 11.78
N ALA A 34 1.18 -16.72 11.20
CA ALA A 34 2.39 -15.97 10.93
C ALA A 34 2.12 -14.45 10.98
N PRO A 35 1.62 -13.91 12.11
CA PRO A 35 1.24 -12.49 12.23
C PRO A 35 2.41 -11.54 11.94
N ASP A 36 3.64 -11.91 12.30
CA ASP A 36 4.82 -11.06 12.08
C ASP A 36 5.17 -10.94 10.59
N ILE A 37 4.97 -12.00 9.81
CA ILE A 37 5.18 -11.97 8.35
C ILE A 37 4.13 -11.05 7.71
N LEU A 38 2.87 -11.15 8.14
CA LEU A 38 1.79 -10.30 7.63
C LEU A 38 2.01 -8.82 7.96
N LYS A 39 2.43 -8.51 9.19
CA LYS A 39 2.81 -7.15 9.61
C LYS A 39 3.98 -6.63 8.79
N LYS A 40 5.02 -7.44 8.60
CA LYS A 40 6.18 -7.08 7.78
C LYS A 40 5.77 -6.80 6.34
N LEU A 41 4.92 -7.63 5.76
CA LEU A 41 4.44 -7.46 4.39
C LEU A 41 3.66 -6.14 4.23
N THR A 42 2.75 -5.83 5.15
CA THR A 42 2.04 -4.54 5.12
C THR A 42 3.01 -3.37 5.27
N HIS A 43 3.97 -3.46 6.20
CA HIS A 43 4.97 -2.42 6.41
C HIS A 43 5.83 -2.18 5.16
N ASP A 44 6.39 -3.23 4.58
CA ASP A 44 7.22 -3.17 3.39
C ASP A 44 6.44 -2.58 2.20
N HIS A 45 5.18 -3.01 2.02
CA HIS A 45 4.31 -2.49 0.97
C HIS A 45 4.08 -0.98 1.12
N ASN A 46 3.66 -0.53 2.30
CA ASN A 46 3.37 0.89 2.55
C ASN A 46 4.63 1.77 2.45
N THR A 47 5.77 1.28 2.94
CA THR A 47 7.07 1.96 2.80
C THR A 47 7.47 2.10 1.33
N ASN A 48 7.36 1.03 0.55
CA ASN A 48 7.69 1.07 -0.89
C ASN A 48 6.74 2.00 -1.65
N LEU A 49 5.44 1.95 -1.37
CA LEU A 49 4.46 2.84 -1.95
C LEU A 49 4.79 4.31 -1.67
N ALA A 50 5.04 4.66 -0.41
CA ALA A 50 5.41 6.02 -0.01
C ALA A 50 6.70 6.49 -0.69
N ASN A 51 7.72 5.63 -0.77
CA ASN A 51 8.97 5.93 -1.46
C ASN A 51 8.74 6.19 -2.95
N SER A 52 7.96 5.36 -3.62
CA SER A 52 7.66 5.54 -5.03
C SER A 52 6.88 6.82 -5.30
N ILE A 53 5.89 7.16 -4.48
CA ILE A 53 5.13 8.41 -4.60
C ILE A 53 6.03 9.63 -4.46
N ARG A 54 7.00 9.60 -3.53
CA ARG A 54 7.96 10.68 -3.34
C ARG A 54 8.84 10.93 -4.57
N THR A 55 9.02 9.91 -5.41
CA THR A 55 9.85 9.97 -6.62
C THR A 55 9.05 10.24 -7.90
N LEU A 56 7.73 10.44 -7.79
CA LEU A 56 6.85 10.87 -8.89
C LEU A 56 6.90 12.38 -9.08
#